data_AF-A0A239RG63-F1
#
_entry.id   AF-A0A239RG63-F1
#
_cell.length_a   1.000
_cell.length_b   1.000
_cell.length_c   1.000
_cell.angle_alpha   90.00
_cell.angle_beta   90.00
_cell.angle_gamma   90.00
#
_symmetry.space_group_name_H-M   'P 1'
#
loop_
_entity.id
_entity.type
_entity.pdbx_description
1 polymer ?
#
loop_
_entity_poly.entity_id
_entity_poly.type
_entity_poly.pdbx_seq_one_letter_code
_entity_poly.pdbx_strand_id
1 'polypeptide(L)'
;MISEFKYISDSNEETLTYFNKLFSQHEARLQEYKEKLFEINIKLDELNRTKSIYSQGNDFRKNVFSPIPEKRNINDKETKIISEIEELTNSQDYLEDRIEEETAYLRNIAKRINRLIKAKKVIQKIYSGDIEIKYINKETADEYNASSDSDNDEDDEFIDLEAFLND
;
A
#
# COMPACT_ATOMS: atom_id res chain seq x y z
N MET A 1 12.57 -35.14 -20.91
CA MET A 1 13.19 -34.48 -19.74
C MET A 1 13.59 -33.03 -20.02
N ILE A 2 14.26 -32.74 -21.16
CA ILE A 2 14.65 -31.37 -21.55
C ILE A 2 13.43 -30.50 -21.91
N SER A 3 12.39 -31.07 -22.53
CA SER A 3 11.16 -30.35 -22.89
C SER A 3 10.35 -29.94 -21.66
N GLU A 4 10.19 -30.83 -20.68
CA GLU A 4 9.44 -30.58 -19.45
C GLU A 4 10.10 -29.51 -18.59
N PHE A 5 11.44 -29.53 -18.52
CA PHE A 5 12.19 -28.49 -17.83
C PHE A 5 12.01 -27.12 -18.47
N LYS A 6 12.04 -27.06 -19.81
CA LYS A 6 11.76 -25.83 -20.55
C LYS A 6 10.35 -25.30 -20.25
N TYR A 7 9.33 -26.15 -20.27
CA TYR A 7 7.96 -25.74 -19.92
C TYR A 7 7.85 -25.18 -18.49
N ILE A 8 8.52 -25.78 -17.52
CA ILE A 8 8.53 -25.29 -16.13
C ILE A 8 9.24 -23.93 -16.03
N SER A 9 10.38 -23.79 -16.72
CA SER A 9 11.12 -22.51 -16.77
C SER A 9 10.30 -21.40 -17.41
N ASP A 10 9.71 -21.67 -18.58
CA ASP A 10 8.89 -20.72 -19.33
C ASP A 10 7.67 -20.31 -18.50
N SER A 11 6.98 -21.26 -17.86
CA SER A 11 5.82 -20.97 -17.00
C SER A 11 6.19 -20.13 -15.76
N ASN A 12 7.35 -20.40 -15.14
CA ASN A 12 7.83 -19.59 -14.03
C ASN A 12 8.16 -18.16 -14.46
N GLU A 13 8.73 -17.98 -15.66
CA GLU A 13 9.02 -16.67 -16.23
C GLU A 13 7.77 -15.88 -16.63
N GLU A 14 6.77 -16.53 -17.21
CA GLU A 14 5.46 -15.94 -17.48
C GLU A 14 4.79 -15.47 -16.18
N THR A 15 4.82 -16.32 -15.14
CA THR A 15 4.22 -16.00 -13.84
C THR A 15 4.96 -14.84 -13.15
N LEU A 16 6.29 -14.79 -13.26
CA LEU A 16 7.10 -13.69 -12.73
C LEU A 16 6.80 -12.38 -13.46
N THR A 17 6.67 -12.43 -14.79
CA THR A 17 6.28 -11.27 -15.60
C THR A 17 4.89 -10.75 -15.20
N TYR A 18 3.94 -11.66 -14.97
CA TYR A 18 2.60 -11.32 -14.49
C TYR A 18 2.63 -10.61 -13.13
N PHE A 19 3.33 -11.17 -12.13
CA PHE A 19 3.38 -10.58 -10.81
C PHE A 19 4.17 -9.27 -10.78
N ASN A 20 5.23 -9.13 -11.56
CA ASN A 20 5.95 -7.85 -11.69
C ASN A 20 5.04 -6.76 -12.27
N LYS A 21 4.28 -7.06 -13.32
CA LYS A 21 3.30 -6.12 -13.89
C LYS A 21 2.23 -5.75 -12.86
N LEU A 22 1.72 -6.74 -12.13
CA LEU A 22 0.72 -6.52 -11.09
C LEU A 22 1.28 -5.65 -9.96
N PHE A 23 2.53 -5.88 -9.54
CA PHE A 23 3.22 -5.07 -8.54
C PHE A 23 3.27 -3.60 -8.97
N SER A 24 3.80 -3.31 -10.15
CA SER A 24 3.91 -1.92 -10.64
C SER A 24 2.54 -1.23 -10.77
N GLN A 25 1.49 -1.97 -11.14
CA GLN A 25 0.13 -1.41 -11.20
C GLN A 25 -0.40 -1.01 -9.83
N HIS A 26 -0.21 -1.86 -8.82
CA HIS A 26 -0.67 -1.59 -7.46
C HIS A 26 0.21 -0.53 -6.77
N GLU A 27 1.50 -0.48 -7.08
CA GLU A 27 2.41 0.58 -6.64
C GLU A 27 1.99 1.96 -7.16
N ALA A 28 1.64 2.06 -8.45
CA ALA A 28 1.13 3.30 -9.01
C ALA A 28 -0.17 3.77 -8.33
N ARG A 29 -1.09 2.84 -8.04
CA ARG A 29 -2.33 3.15 -7.29
C ARG A 29 -2.05 3.60 -5.86
N LEU A 30 -1.13 2.92 -5.17
CA LEU A 30 -0.71 3.30 -3.82
C LEU A 30 -0.18 4.74 -3.82
N GLN A 31 0.63 5.11 -4.82
CA GLN A 31 1.14 6.46 -4.95
C GLN A 31 0.03 7.47 -5.22
N GLU A 32 -0.94 7.14 -6.08
CA GLU A 32 -2.13 7.98 -6.32
C GLU A 32 -2.94 8.21 -5.03
N TYR A 33 -3.14 7.17 -4.20
CA TYR A 33 -3.84 7.31 -2.92
C TYR A 33 -3.06 8.19 -1.94
N LYS A 34 -1.74 8.03 -1.85
CA LYS A 34 -0.89 8.88 -1.00
C LYS A 34 -0.91 10.34 -1.42
N GLU A 35 -0.89 10.61 -2.73
CA GLU A 35 -0.99 11.97 -3.27
C GLU A 35 -2.34 12.61 -2.93
N LYS A 36 -3.45 11.89 -3.13
CA LYS A 36 -4.78 12.36 -2.74
C LYS A 36 -4.89 12.61 -1.23
N LEU A 37 -4.32 11.72 -0.41
CA LEU A 37 -4.31 11.89 1.04
C LEU A 37 -3.55 13.16 1.44
N PHE A 38 -2.41 13.42 0.81
CA PHE A 38 -1.63 14.64 1.04
C PHE A 38 -2.42 15.90 0.66
N GLU A 39 -3.11 15.90 -0.48
CA GLU A 39 -3.96 17.02 -0.88
C GLU A 39 -5.11 17.27 0.11
N ILE A 40 -5.77 16.21 0.60
CA ILE A 40 -6.84 16.31 1.60
C ILE A 40 -6.31 16.90 2.90
N ASN A 41 -5.14 16.45 3.36
CA ASN A 41 -4.51 16.98 4.57
C ASN A 41 -4.22 18.48 4.46
N ILE A 42 -3.73 18.95 3.32
CA ILE A 42 -3.55 20.39 3.08
C ILE A 42 -4.88 21.14 3.16
N LYS A 43 -5.93 20.63 2.49
CA LYS A 43 -7.26 21.26 2.50
C LYS A 43 -7.85 21.32 3.91
N LEU A 44 -7.71 20.24 4.68
CA LEU A 44 -8.14 20.20 6.07
C LEU A 44 -7.39 21.23 6.92
N ASP A 45 -6.08 21.37 6.76
CA ASP A 45 -5.29 22.40 7.45
C ASP A 45 -5.75 23.82 7.10
N GLU A 46 -6.02 24.09 5.82
CA GLU A 46 -6.54 25.39 5.35
C GLU A 46 -7.93 25.70 5.91
N LEU A 47 -8.84 24.73 5.87
CA LEU A 47 -10.21 24.88 6.40
C LEU A 47 -10.21 25.04 7.92
N ASN A 48 -9.36 24.31 8.65
CA ASN A 48 -9.23 24.46 10.10
C ASN A 48 -8.67 25.83 10.50
N ARG A 49 -7.68 26.36 9.75
CA ARG A 49 -7.20 27.74 9.94
C ARG A 49 -8.31 28.76 9.66
N THR A 50 -9.06 28.55 8.59
CA THR A 50 -10.18 29.43 8.19
C THR A 50 -11.29 29.42 9.25
N LYS A 51 -11.66 28.25 9.75
CA LYS A 51 -12.59 28.07 10.87
C LYS A 51 -12.11 28.82 12.11
N SER A 52 -10.83 28.70 12.46
CA SER A 52 -10.25 29.42 13.61
C SER A 52 -10.39 30.93 13.45
N ILE A 53 -10.12 31.50 12.27
CA ILE A 53 -10.27 32.93 12.00
C ILE A 53 -11.74 33.38 12.14
N TYR A 54 -12.69 32.62 11.58
CA TYR A 54 -14.12 32.93 11.71
C TYR A 54 -14.62 32.82 13.14
N SER A 55 -14.10 31.87 13.93
CA SER A 55 -14.46 31.72 15.35
C SER A 55 -13.94 32.89 16.21
N GLN A 56 -12.73 33.40 15.94
CA GLN A 56 -12.09 34.49 16.70
C GLN A 56 -12.61 35.88 16.32
N GLY A 57 -13.15 36.04 15.10
CA GLY A 57 -13.75 37.29 14.63
C GLY A 57 -15.01 37.73 15.39
N ASN A 58 -15.59 36.88 16.23
CA ASN A 58 -16.79 37.18 17.01
C ASN A 58 -16.53 37.88 18.35
N ASP A 59 -15.31 37.90 18.88
CA ASP A 59 -15.05 38.41 20.24
C ASP A 59 -14.45 39.82 20.29
N PHE A 60 -13.84 40.33 19.21
CA PHE A 60 -12.95 41.48 19.38
C PHE A 60 -13.55 42.88 19.31
N ARG A 61 -14.68 43.14 18.64
CA ARG A 61 -15.29 44.48 18.68
C ARG A 61 -16.80 44.41 18.44
N LYS A 62 -17.58 44.52 19.53
CA LYS A 62 -18.89 45.17 19.47
C LYS A 62 -18.68 46.61 19.00
N ASN A 63 -18.51 46.81 17.69
CA ASN A 63 -18.60 48.13 17.08
C ASN A 63 -20.05 48.59 17.23
N VAL A 64 -20.30 49.47 18.20
CA VAL A 64 -21.60 50.11 18.43
C VAL A 64 -22.09 50.98 17.26
N PHE A 65 -21.32 51.08 16.18
CA PHE A 65 -21.63 51.82 14.96
C PHE A 65 -21.67 50.98 13.67
N SER A 66 -21.43 49.67 13.74
CA SER A 66 -21.62 48.80 12.56
C SER A 66 -23.02 48.19 12.56
N PRO A 67 -23.77 48.23 11.44
CA PRO A 67 -25.02 47.48 11.30
C PRO A 67 -24.75 46.03 11.70
N ILE A 68 -25.55 45.51 12.62
CA ILE A 68 -25.44 44.13 13.10
C ILE A 68 -25.54 43.24 11.85
N PRO A 69 -24.48 42.52 11.43
CA PRO A 69 -24.61 41.58 10.34
C PRO A 69 -25.66 40.54 10.75
N GLU A 70 -26.61 40.25 9.86
CA GLU A 70 -27.67 39.27 10.12
C GLU A 70 -27.04 37.97 10.61
N LYS A 71 -27.22 37.65 11.90
CA LYS A 71 -26.64 36.48 12.58
C LYS A 71 -26.84 35.15 11.84
N ARG A 72 -27.81 35.06 10.93
CA ARG A 72 -28.07 33.87 10.10
C ARG A 72 -26.92 33.58 9.12
N ASN A 73 -26.40 34.60 8.43
CA ASN A 73 -25.40 34.40 7.36
C ASN A 73 -24.03 33.91 7.84
N ILE A 74 -23.68 34.15 9.11
CA ILE A 74 -22.38 33.74 9.68
C ILE A 74 -22.46 32.28 10.14
N ASN A 75 -23.55 31.89 10.80
CA ASN A 75 -23.81 30.49 11.16
C ASN A 75 -23.89 29.59 9.92
N ASP A 76 -24.47 30.06 8.83
CA ASP A 76 -24.58 29.29 7.58
C ASP A 76 -23.23 29.03 6.90
N LYS A 77 -22.22 29.88 7.13
CA LYS A 77 -20.86 29.68 6.60
C LYS A 77 -20.02 28.78 7.50
N GLU A 78 -20.11 28.99 8.81
CA GLU A 78 -19.42 28.16 9.79
C GLU A 78 -19.92 26.71 9.74
N THR A 79 -21.23 26.49 9.62
CA THR A 79 -21.82 25.16 9.45
C THR A 79 -21.37 24.48 8.16
N LYS A 80 -21.25 25.21 7.05
CA LYS A 80 -20.69 24.68 5.79
C LYS A 80 -19.22 24.27 5.90
N ILE A 81 -18.40 25.08 6.57
CA ILE A 81 -16.99 24.74 6.81
C ILE A 81 -16.89 23.49 7.69
N ILE A 82 -17.75 23.36 8.71
CA ILE A 82 -17.77 22.18 9.57
C ILE A 82 -18.18 20.93 8.78
N SER A 83 -19.22 21.01 7.94
CA SER A 83 -19.63 19.86 7.12
C SER A 83 -18.57 19.46 6.11
N GLU A 84 -17.89 20.43 5.49
CA GLU A 84 -16.80 20.15 4.54
C GLU A 84 -15.59 19.49 5.23
N ILE A 85 -15.25 19.94 6.46
CA ILE A 85 -14.22 19.28 7.27
C ILE A 85 -14.61 17.84 7.59
N GLU A 86 -15.86 17.58 7.95
CA GLU A 86 -16.36 16.24 8.25
C GLU A 86 -16.29 15.32 7.02
N GLU A 87 -16.75 15.80 5.85
CA GLU A 87 -16.65 15.06 4.58
C GLU A 87 -15.21 14.74 4.20
N LEU A 88 -14.30 15.72 4.32
CA LEU A 88 -12.88 15.52 4.04
C LEU A 88 -12.21 14.58 5.03
N THR A 89 -12.60 14.60 6.31
CA THR A 89 -12.10 13.66 7.33
C THR A 89 -12.54 12.24 7.01
N ASN A 90 -13.81 12.03 6.65
CA ASN A 90 -14.29 10.71 6.22
C ASN A 90 -13.54 10.21 4.96
N SER A 91 -13.23 11.12 4.03
CA SER A 91 -12.43 10.77 2.85
C SER A 91 -10.96 10.50 3.20
N GLN A 92 -10.43 11.14 4.24
CA GLN A 92 -9.08 10.89 4.74
C GLN A 92 -8.99 9.46 5.30
N ASP A 93 -9.90 9.11 6.23
CA ASP A 93 -9.98 7.79 6.85
C ASP A 93 -10.09 6.68 5.77
N TYR A 94 -10.96 6.90 4.77
CA TYR A 94 -11.10 5.98 3.65
C TYR A 94 -9.79 5.79 2.85
N LEU A 95 -9.03 6.86 2.61
CA LEU A 95 -7.76 6.75 1.88
C LEU A 95 -6.68 6.09 2.72
N GLU A 96 -6.65 6.33 4.03
CA GLU A 96 -5.73 5.67 4.95
C GLU A 96 -5.96 4.14 4.97
N ASP A 97 -7.22 3.70 5.09
CA ASP A 97 -7.60 2.29 4.99
C ASP A 97 -7.14 1.68 3.65
N ARG A 98 -7.36 2.40 2.54
CA ARG A 98 -6.96 1.93 1.21
C ARG A 98 -5.45 1.84 1.04
N ILE A 99 -4.70 2.78 1.61
CA ILE A 99 -3.24 2.73 1.62
C ILE A 99 -2.76 1.51 2.42
N GLU A 100 -3.37 1.23 3.57
CA GLU A 100 -3.02 0.05 4.36
C GLU A 100 -3.30 -1.24 3.59
N GLU A 101 -4.49 -1.38 3.00
CA GLU A 101 -4.87 -2.53 2.17
C GLU A 101 -3.90 -2.74 0.99
N GLU A 102 -3.61 -1.69 0.22
CA GLU A 102 -2.70 -1.76 -0.93
C GLU A 102 -1.25 -2.07 -0.51
N THR A 103 -0.77 -1.51 0.60
CA THR A 103 0.57 -1.85 1.11
C THR A 103 0.67 -3.32 1.53
N ALA A 104 -0.36 -3.86 2.19
CA ALA A 104 -0.41 -5.28 2.55
C ALA A 104 -0.47 -6.17 1.30
N TYR A 105 -1.23 -5.76 0.29
CA TYR A 105 -1.32 -6.47 -0.98
C TYR A 105 0.03 -6.48 -1.74
N LEU A 106 0.72 -5.35 -1.82
CA LEU A 106 2.05 -5.24 -2.42
C LEU A 106 3.09 -6.10 -1.71
N ARG A 107 3.09 -6.13 -0.36
CA ARG A 107 3.96 -7.05 0.40
C ARG A 107 3.71 -8.51 0.01
N ASN A 108 2.46 -8.90 -0.16
CA ASN A 108 2.11 -10.26 -0.59
C ASN A 108 2.58 -10.56 -2.03
N ILE A 109 2.46 -9.60 -2.95
CA ILE A 109 3.00 -9.76 -4.32
C ILE A 109 4.52 -9.89 -4.28
N ALA A 110 5.23 -9.03 -3.53
CA ALA A 110 6.68 -9.10 -3.38
C ALA A 110 7.14 -10.46 -2.84
N LYS A 111 6.46 -11.00 -1.82
CA LYS A 111 6.71 -12.36 -1.31
C LYS A 111 6.56 -13.43 -2.40
N ARG A 112 5.56 -13.30 -3.28
CA ARG A 112 5.37 -14.24 -4.42
C ARG A 112 6.46 -14.10 -5.47
N ILE A 113 6.83 -12.88 -5.85
CA ILE A 113 7.95 -12.60 -6.77
C ILE A 113 9.23 -13.24 -6.24
N ASN A 114 9.55 -13.03 -4.95
CA ASN A 114 10.74 -13.62 -4.32
C ASN A 114 10.73 -15.16 -4.36
N ARG A 115 9.58 -15.79 -4.14
CA ARG A 115 9.45 -17.26 -4.30
C ARG A 115 9.70 -17.72 -5.73
N LEU A 116 9.22 -16.98 -6.73
CA LEU A 116 9.43 -17.30 -8.15
C LEU A 116 10.87 -17.06 -8.61
N ILE A 117 11.56 -16.04 -8.06
CA ILE A 117 12.99 -15.83 -8.26
C ILE A 117 13.79 -16.97 -7.67
N LYS A 118 13.48 -17.39 -6.42
CA LYS A 118 14.10 -18.56 -5.78
C LYS A 118 13.85 -19.82 -6.61
N ALA A 119 12.63 -20.04 -7.11
CA ALA A 119 12.31 -21.15 -8.00
C ALA A 119 13.13 -21.09 -9.31
N LYS A 120 13.23 -19.93 -9.97
CA LYS A 120 14.06 -19.73 -11.18
C LYS A 120 15.51 -20.16 -10.95
N LYS A 121 16.09 -19.75 -9.82
CA LYS A 121 17.47 -20.12 -9.42
C LYS A 121 17.61 -21.64 -9.20
N VAL A 122 16.65 -22.28 -8.53
CA VAL A 122 16.68 -23.74 -8.30
C VAL A 122 16.54 -24.51 -9.62
N ILE A 123 15.60 -24.10 -10.47
CA ILE A 123 15.42 -24.62 -11.82
C ILE A 123 16.76 -24.55 -12.56
N GLN A 124 17.37 -23.36 -12.67
CA GLN A 124 18.66 -23.18 -13.35
C GLN A 124 19.78 -24.10 -12.81
N LYS A 125 19.90 -24.25 -11.48
CA LYS A 125 20.89 -25.14 -10.86
C LYS A 125 20.65 -26.63 -11.19
N ILE A 126 19.39 -27.05 -11.29
CA ILE A 126 19.04 -28.42 -11.72
C ILE A 126 19.46 -28.62 -13.19
N TYR A 127 19.29 -27.61 -14.03
CA TYR A 127 19.68 -27.67 -15.45
C TYR A 127 21.19 -27.72 -15.65
N SER A 128 21.95 -26.94 -14.90
CA SER A 128 23.42 -26.93 -14.98
C SER A 128 24.07 -28.18 -14.39
N GLY A 129 23.29 -29.05 -13.71
CA GLY A 129 23.79 -30.26 -13.09
C GLY A 129 24.49 -30.03 -11.75
N ASP A 130 24.37 -28.83 -11.18
CA ASP A 130 25.05 -28.41 -9.94
C ASP A 130 24.34 -28.92 -8.66
N ILE A 131 23.26 -29.71 -8.80
CA ILE A 131 22.50 -30.29 -7.69
C ILE A 131 22.48 -31.82 -7.83
N GLU A 132 23.15 -32.52 -6.91
CA GLU A 132 22.82 -33.91 -6.61
C GLU A 132 21.42 -33.95 -5.99
N ILE A 133 20.42 -34.40 -6.75
CA ILE A 133 19.07 -34.60 -6.24
C ILE A 133 19.12 -35.77 -5.25
N LYS A 134 19.28 -35.47 -3.95
CA LYS A 134 18.94 -36.42 -2.90
C LYS A 134 17.42 -36.55 -2.91
N TYR A 135 16.93 -37.71 -3.37
CA TYR A 135 15.52 -38.06 -3.27
C TYR A 135 15.08 -37.91 -1.81
N ILE A 136 14.18 -36.96 -1.54
CA ILE A 136 13.48 -36.88 -0.27
C ILE A 136 12.48 -38.04 -0.27
N ASN A 137 12.80 -39.09 0.49
CA ASN A 137 11.85 -40.18 0.74
C ASN A 137 10.59 -39.61 1.40
N LYS A 138 9.46 -40.13 0.96
CA LYS A 138 8.08 -39.67 1.20
C LYS A 138 7.58 -39.79 2.66
N GLU A 139 8.47 -39.91 3.64
CA GLU A 139 8.11 -40.14 5.07
C GLU A 139 7.99 -38.85 5.90
N THR A 140 8.29 -37.67 5.35
CA THR A 140 8.17 -36.38 6.09
C THR A 140 6.96 -35.51 5.67
N ALA A 141 6.03 -36.06 4.88
CA ALA A 141 4.84 -35.32 4.46
C ALA A 141 3.84 -35.05 5.60
N ASP A 142 3.98 -35.72 6.75
CA ASP A 142 3.05 -35.60 7.88
C ASP A 142 3.52 -34.62 8.98
N GLU A 143 4.73 -34.06 8.89
CA GLU A 143 5.25 -33.11 9.91
C GLU A 143 5.08 -31.62 9.56
N TYR A 144 4.73 -31.26 8.32
CA TYR A 144 4.53 -29.86 7.92
C TYR A 144 3.11 -29.31 8.18
N ASN A 145 2.24 -30.07 8.87
CA ASN A 145 0.89 -29.64 9.24
C ASN A 145 0.68 -29.47 10.76
N ALA A 146 1.76 -29.43 11.55
CA ALA A 146 1.68 -29.27 13.00
C ALA A 146 2.62 -28.18 13.55
N SER A 147 2.54 -26.95 13.04
CA SER A 147 2.79 -25.75 13.85
C SER A 147 2.20 -24.51 13.18
N SER A 148 1.01 -24.13 13.62
CA SER A 148 0.67 -22.71 13.75
C SER A 148 1.68 -22.05 14.69
N ASP A 149 1.98 -20.78 14.40
CA ASP A 149 2.64 -19.82 15.28
C ASP A 149 4.11 -20.06 15.65
N SER A 150 5.00 -19.48 14.85
CA SER A 150 6.14 -18.74 15.40
C SER A 150 6.57 -17.65 14.42
N ASP A 151 6.38 -16.41 14.84
CA ASP A 151 7.14 -15.26 14.36
C ASP A 151 8.63 -15.64 14.29
N ASN A 152 9.18 -15.69 13.07
CA ASN A 152 10.61 -15.63 12.85
C ASN A 152 10.83 -14.54 11.80
N ASP A 153 10.86 -13.31 12.31
CA ASP A 153 11.37 -12.10 11.67
C ASP A 153 12.89 -12.18 11.49
N GLU A 154 13.40 -13.20 10.81
CA GLU A 154 14.80 -13.25 10.40
C GLU A 154 14.86 -13.60 8.91
N ASP A 155 15.33 -12.61 8.13
CA ASP A 155 15.75 -12.68 6.72
C ASP A 155 14.69 -12.46 5.62
N ASP A 156 13.74 -11.54 5.83
CA ASP A 156 13.17 -10.78 4.70
C ASP A 156 14.18 -9.66 4.32
N GLU A 157 15.32 -10.06 3.74
CA GLU A 157 16.18 -9.13 3.01
C GLU A 157 15.31 -8.52 1.89
N PHE A 158 14.88 -7.28 2.10
CA PHE A 158 14.10 -6.51 1.15
C PHE A 158 14.98 -6.35 -0.09
N ILE A 159 14.80 -7.24 -1.07
CA ILE A 159 15.46 -7.10 -2.36
C ILE A 159 14.92 -5.81 -2.93
N ASP A 160 15.80 -4.82 -3.07
CA ASP A 160 15.51 -3.59 -3.76
C ASP A 160 15.12 -3.93 -5.21
N LEU A 161 13.81 -3.87 -5.48
CA LEU A 161 13.24 -4.23 -6.79
C LEU A 161 13.74 -3.26 -7.88
N GLU A 162 14.16 -2.04 -7.52
CA GLU A 162 14.76 -1.09 -8.48
C GLU A 162 16.15 -1.56 -8.94
N ALA A 163 16.90 -2.28 -8.10
CA ALA A 163 18.20 -2.83 -8.46
C ALA A 163 18.08 -4.07 -9.35
N PHE A 164 16.99 -4.85 -9.23
CA PHE A 164 16.84 -6.11 -9.98
C PHE A 164 16.19 -5.94 -11.37
N LEU A 165 15.51 -4.81 -11.63
CA LEU A 165 14.88 -4.53 -12.92
C LEU A 165 15.78 -3.77 -13.91
N ASN A 166 16.95 -3.31 -13.47
CA ASN A 166 17.88 -2.49 -14.26
C ASN A 166 19.16 -3.23 -14.71
N ASP A 167 19.31 -4.52 -14.42
CA ASP A 167 20.37 -5.42 -14.90
C ASP A 167 19.81 -6.48 -15.86
#